data_AF-A0A800J1X5-F1
#
_entry.id   AF-A0A800J1X5-F1
#
_cell.length_a   1.000
_cell.length_b   1.000
_cell.length_c   1.000
_cell.angle_alpha   90.00
_cell.angle_beta   90.00
_cell.angle_gamma   90.00
#
_symmetry.space_group_name_H-M   'P 1'
#
loop_
_entity.id
_entity.type
_entity.pdbx_description
1 polymer ?
#
loop_
_entity_poly.entity_id
_entity_poly.type
_entity_poly.pdbx_seq_one_letter_code
_entity_poly.pdbx_strand_id
1 'polypeptide(L)'
;MRLHPPLPVGGLVLQLVHPQWAGARASARPQRGPVAGGRPHLASARPPTRSPGALRPARREPRRPRDGCDDPRWGRRPRRDAGGSPDQRVSGRRRLSRPWRELRPRLGACQQRPHASSGGLAAVGPRRRPPVHPPGRERAAVSPTALIERYGWNTVAAQALNPGLRRWQGQLGLVAYAVGRRWPGGPVVWIAAGDPIAPPDRLAETAREFAAAADASGASVAWFAASERFRRTWTAGALVLGAQPVWAPSDWSHILASKSSLRQQVNRARNKGVTVRAWPAEHALELDPIRQAWLSRRGLPPLHFLADSDVLAVPGLRSFWVAEREGTPVAYLVALPIPARRGVFVEWIVQTPDAPNGTAARLVDTAFREFAAADVLSLGMVPLSTRAPLSEQTPTPHVRALLAWMRAHARRFYNFEGLERFKAKFQPREWEPLYLLTPSRRASLGLLHAVSDVFAGARTPERLVARALTSAVQNEARALRP
;
A
#
# COMPACT_ATOMS: atom_id res chain seq x y z
N MET A 1 58.72 -4.93 6.77
CA MET A 1 58.04 -4.00 5.85
C MET A 1 57.58 -4.75 4.60
N ARG A 2 56.29 -5.13 4.51
CA ARG A 2 55.51 -5.47 3.30
C ARG A 2 54.09 -5.80 3.76
N LEU A 3 53.11 -5.00 3.35
CA LEU A 3 51.70 -5.18 3.71
C LEU A 3 51.02 -6.09 2.68
N HIS A 4 50.34 -7.14 3.14
CA HIS A 4 49.44 -7.91 2.29
C HIS A 4 48.03 -7.29 2.31
N PRO A 5 47.31 -7.26 1.17
CA PRO A 5 45.93 -6.77 1.10
C PRO A 5 44.94 -7.86 1.58
N PRO A 6 43.78 -7.48 2.14
CA PRO A 6 42.73 -8.43 2.50
C PRO A 6 41.94 -8.91 1.27
N LEU A 7 41.72 -10.22 1.18
CA LEU A 7 40.84 -10.86 0.21
C LEU A 7 39.35 -10.73 0.61
N PRO A 8 38.40 -10.84 -0.34
CA PRO A 8 36.99 -10.54 -0.09
C PRO A 8 36.27 -11.67 0.64
N VAL A 9 35.54 -11.31 1.71
CA VAL A 9 34.66 -12.26 2.43
C VAL A 9 33.37 -12.46 1.64
N GLY A 10 33.41 -13.39 0.69
CA GLY A 10 32.26 -13.86 -0.08
C GLY A 10 31.96 -15.33 0.18
N GLY A 11 30.82 -15.61 0.82
CA GLY A 11 30.21 -16.94 0.85
C GLY A 11 30.51 -17.80 2.09
N LEU A 12 29.51 -17.97 2.94
CA LEU A 12 29.21 -19.25 3.60
C LEU A 12 27.72 -19.29 4.01
N VAL A 13 27.25 -20.49 4.37
CA VAL A 13 25.88 -20.81 4.83
C VAL A 13 24.81 -20.81 3.72
N LEU A 14 24.82 -21.93 2.99
CA LEU A 14 23.70 -22.41 2.18
C LEU A 14 23.17 -23.66 2.90
N GLN A 15 21.96 -23.62 3.48
CA GLN A 15 20.95 -24.71 3.54
C GLN A 15 19.84 -24.50 4.59
N LEU A 16 18.65 -25.02 4.25
CA LEU A 16 17.47 -25.33 5.10
C LEU A 16 16.71 -24.18 5.78
N VAL A 17 15.41 -24.05 5.45
CA VAL A 17 14.24 -24.16 6.36
C VAL A 17 12.91 -23.99 5.61
N HIS A 18 11.87 -24.69 6.08
CA HIS A 18 10.54 -24.83 5.47
C HIS A 18 9.68 -23.54 5.40
N PRO A 19 8.70 -23.47 4.47
CA PRO A 19 7.78 -22.33 4.35
C PRO A 19 6.55 -22.43 5.28
N GLN A 20 6.51 -21.64 6.35
CA GLN A 20 5.30 -21.45 7.18
C GLN A 20 4.25 -20.53 6.51
N TRP A 21 3.82 -20.84 5.28
CA TRP A 21 2.61 -20.29 4.64
C TRP A 21 2.01 -21.34 3.69
N ALA A 22 1.70 -22.52 4.21
CA ALA A 22 0.98 -23.59 3.51
C ALA A 22 -0.17 -24.08 4.39
N GLY A 23 -1.40 -24.05 3.86
CA GLY A 23 -2.55 -24.62 4.54
C GLY A 23 -2.46 -26.14 4.55
N ALA A 24 -2.70 -26.76 5.71
CA ALA A 24 -2.63 -28.21 5.88
C ALA A 24 -3.53 -28.95 4.87
N ARG A 25 -2.96 -29.93 4.17
CA ARG A 25 -3.70 -31.07 3.61
C ARG A 25 -3.49 -32.25 4.54
N ALA A 26 -4.50 -32.59 5.32
CA ALA A 26 -4.59 -33.89 5.99
C ALA A 26 -5.78 -34.64 5.38
N SER A 27 -5.49 -35.64 4.55
CA SER A 27 -6.48 -36.54 3.97
C SER A 27 -6.70 -37.72 4.91
N ALA A 28 -7.82 -37.72 5.64
CA ALA A 28 -8.25 -38.89 6.39
C ALA A 28 -9.00 -39.87 5.47
N ARG A 29 -8.50 -41.10 5.35
CA ARG A 29 -9.28 -42.28 4.96
C ARG A 29 -9.32 -43.24 6.17
N PRO A 30 -10.43 -43.96 6.40
CA PRO A 30 -10.57 -44.83 7.57
C PRO A 30 -9.82 -46.16 7.36
N GLN A 31 -9.21 -46.69 8.42
CA GLN A 31 -8.86 -48.11 8.50
C GLN A 31 -9.91 -48.86 9.32
N ARG A 32 -10.20 -50.10 8.91
CA ARG A 32 -11.17 -51.02 9.53
C ARG A 32 -10.44 -52.24 10.10
N GLY A 33 -10.82 -52.69 11.29
CA GLY A 33 -10.67 -54.09 11.75
C GLY A 33 -9.24 -54.54 12.06
N PRO A 34 -9.06 -55.75 12.65
CA PRO A 34 -9.99 -56.89 12.60
C PRO A 34 -10.69 -57.24 13.93
N VAL A 35 -11.40 -58.37 13.93
CA VAL A 35 -12.39 -58.84 14.93
C VAL A 35 -11.92 -60.11 15.63
N ALA A 36 -12.08 -60.17 16.95
CA ALA A 36 -12.35 -61.36 17.79
C ALA A 36 -12.71 -60.83 19.20
N GLY A 37 -13.58 -61.42 20.02
CA GLY A 37 -14.49 -62.56 19.91
C GLY A 37 -15.06 -62.82 21.33
N GLY A 38 -16.32 -63.28 21.47
CA GLY A 38 -16.88 -63.63 22.80
C GLY A 38 -18.24 -63.02 23.15
N ARG A 39 -19.27 -63.86 23.03
CA ARG A 39 -20.57 -63.84 23.73
C ARG A 39 -20.69 -65.23 24.40
N PRO A 40 -21.62 -65.54 25.36
CA PRO A 40 -23.02 -65.06 25.40
C PRO A 40 -23.64 -64.81 26.81
N HIS A 41 -24.98 -64.61 26.80
CA HIS A 41 -25.93 -64.43 27.92
C HIS A 41 -25.92 -63.04 28.58
N LEU A 42 -26.98 -62.48 29.20
CA LEU A 42 -28.45 -62.72 29.27
C LEU A 42 -29.08 -61.35 29.72
N ALA A 43 -30.39 -61.01 29.68
CA ALA A 43 -31.63 -61.69 29.30
C ALA A 43 -32.66 -60.74 28.60
N SER A 44 -33.85 -60.57 29.20
CA SER A 44 -35.04 -59.76 28.85
C SER A 44 -35.04 -58.39 29.57
N ALA A 45 -35.90 -57.38 29.31
CA ALA A 45 -37.27 -57.39 28.76
C ALA A 45 -37.70 -56.05 28.08
N ARG A 46 -38.90 -56.06 27.48
CA ARG A 46 -39.65 -54.95 26.81
C ARG A 46 -41.15 -55.36 26.77
N PRO A 47 -42.09 -54.48 26.38
CA PRO A 47 -42.66 -53.28 27.04
C PRO A 47 -44.15 -53.52 27.41
N PRO A 48 -45.00 -52.48 27.60
CA PRO A 48 -46.13 -52.22 26.65
C PRO A 48 -46.33 -50.72 26.28
N THR A 49 -46.63 -50.30 25.03
CA THR A 49 -47.95 -50.07 24.33
C THR A 49 -48.91 -49.08 25.01
N ARG A 50 -49.71 -48.16 24.42
CA ARG A 50 -50.26 -47.76 23.07
C ARG A 50 -50.47 -46.20 23.10
N SER A 51 -50.42 -45.35 22.05
CA SER A 51 -51.25 -45.18 20.82
C SER A 51 -52.76 -44.90 21.04
N PRO A 52 -53.51 -44.19 20.14
CA PRO A 52 -53.17 -43.11 19.16
C PRO A 52 -54.26 -41.99 18.97
N GLY A 53 -54.05 -41.02 18.08
CA GLY A 53 -55.13 -40.20 17.43
C GLY A 53 -54.77 -38.71 17.16
N ALA A 54 -55.30 -38.01 16.14
CA ALA A 54 -56.05 -38.44 14.94
C ALA A 54 -56.06 -37.34 13.82
N LEU A 55 -56.21 -37.78 12.56
CA LEU A 55 -56.90 -37.16 11.41
C LEU A 55 -56.44 -35.84 10.73
N ARG A 56 -56.24 -35.96 9.40
CA ARG A 56 -56.35 -34.92 8.35
C ARG A 56 -57.82 -34.72 7.91
N PRO A 57 -58.17 -33.63 7.21
CA PRO A 57 -58.29 -33.65 5.73
C PRO A 57 -57.53 -32.45 5.07
N ALA A 58 -57.05 -32.39 3.82
CA ALA A 58 -57.22 -33.08 2.53
C ALA A 58 -57.98 -32.26 1.45
N ARG A 59 -57.31 -32.07 0.28
CA ARG A 59 -57.77 -31.44 -1.00
C ARG A 59 -57.77 -29.89 -1.01
N ARG A 60 -57.51 -29.18 -2.12
CA ARG A 60 -57.64 -29.49 -3.57
C ARG A 60 -56.59 -28.73 -4.43
N GLU A 61 -56.17 -29.28 -5.57
CA GLU A 61 -55.54 -28.53 -6.68
C GLU A 61 -56.60 -27.72 -7.46
N PRO A 62 -56.17 -26.78 -8.33
CA PRO A 62 -56.59 -26.90 -9.74
C PRO A 62 -55.45 -26.77 -10.77
N ARG A 63 -55.76 -27.19 -12.01
CA ARG A 63 -54.84 -27.34 -13.16
C ARG A 63 -54.67 -26.05 -13.99
N ARG A 64 -53.65 -26.07 -14.86
CA ARG A 64 -53.36 -25.10 -15.95
C ARG A 64 -54.44 -25.07 -17.06
N PRO A 65 -54.42 -24.02 -17.91
CA PRO A 65 -54.07 -24.13 -19.34
C PRO A 65 -52.69 -23.44 -19.59
N ARG A 66 -51.74 -23.93 -20.40
CA ARG A 66 -51.71 -24.18 -21.87
C ARG A 66 -52.01 -22.93 -22.69
N ASP A 67 -50.93 -22.25 -23.11
CA ASP A 67 -50.42 -22.07 -24.48
C ASP A 67 -48.97 -21.51 -24.36
N GLY A 68 -48.04 -21.55 -25.31
CA GLY A 68 -47.98 -22.19 -26.63
C GLY A 68 -46.90 -21.51 -27.51
N CYS A 69 -45.85 -22.24 -27.92
CA CYS A 69 -44.81 -21.86 -28.90
C CYS A 69 -43.84 -20.68 -28.55
N ASP A 70 -42.55 -20.66 -28.95
CA ASP A 70 -41.66 -21.71 -29.51
C ASP A 70 -40.16 -21.40 -29.20
N ASP A 71 -39.31 -22.43 -29.20
CA ASP A 71 -37.84 -22.37 -29.09
C ASP A 71 -37.18 -23.21 -30.20
N PRO A 72 -36.21 -22.66 -30.98
CA PRO A 72 -35.32 -23.47 -31.81
C PRO A 72 -33.87 -23.46 -31.30
N ARG A 73 -33.59 -24.50 -30.50
CA ARG A 73 -32.29 -25.11 -30.19
C ARG A 73 -31.20 -24.99 -31.28
N TRP A 74 -29.98 -24.70 -30.80
CA TRP A 74 -28.69 -25.31 -31.19
C TRP A 74 -28.54 -26.03 -32.56
N GLY A 75 -27.73 -25.44 -33.45
CA GLY A 75 -27.28 -26.07 -34.70
C GLY A 75 -25.77 -25.91 -34.98
N ARG A 76 -25.01 -27.00 -34.75
CA ARG A 76 -23.75 -27.47 -35.42
C ARG A 76 -22.59 -26.50 -35.75
N ARG A 77 -21.37 -26.98 -35.46
CA ARG A 77 -20.08 -26.50 -36.02
C ARG A 77 -19.90 -26.92 -37.49
N PRO A 78 -19.03 -26.22 -38.23
CA PRO A 78 -18.08 -26.84 -39.16
C PRO A 78 -16.66 -26.97 -38.56
N ARG A 79 -15.84 -27.82 -39.16
CA ARG A 79 -14.39 -27.99 -38.90
C ARG A 79 -13.61 -27.50 -40.14
N ARG A 80 -12.36 -27.05 -39.92
CA ARG A 80 -11.24 -27.10 -40.88
C ARG A 80 -11.38 -26.23 -42.15
N ASP A 81 -10.33 -25.77 -42.84
CA ASP A 81 -8.86 -25.98 -42.82
C ASP A 81 -8.15 -24.60 -42.95
N ALA A 82 -7.01 -24.33 -42.28
CA ALA A 82 -5.60 -24.52 -42.68
C ALA A 82 -5.01 -23.50 -43.69
N GLY A 83 -3.80 -22.98 -43.36
CA GLY A 83 -2.83 -22.41 -44.31
C GLY A 83 -2.87 -20.89 -44.56
N GLY A 84 -1.69 -20.28 -44.74
CA GLY A 84 -1.56 -19.00 -45.47
C GLY A 84 -1.09 -17.75 -44.70
N SER A 85 0.22 -17.67 -44.41
CA SER A 85 0.98 -16.41 -44.43
C SER A 85 1.98 -16.56 -45.58
N PRO A 86 2.19 -15.56 -46.47
CA PRO A 86 3.12 -14.48 -46.12
C PRO A 86 2.89 -13.09 -46.76
N ASP A 87 3.62 -12.12 -46.18
CA ASP A 87 4.24 -10.92 -46.78
C ASP A 87 3.56 -10.23 -47.98
N GLN A 88 2.99 -9.03 -47.76
CA GLN A 88 3.24 -7.91 -48.67
C GLN A 88 3.55 -6.61 -47.92
N ARG A 89 4.69 -6.03 -48.29
CA ARG A 89 5.15 -4.69 -47.91
C ARG A 89 4.40 -3.66 -48.74
N VAL A 90 3.92 -2.58 -48.11
CA VAL A 90 3.69 -1.32 -48.81
C VAL A 90 4.51 -0.22 -48.14
N SER A 91 5.35 0.41 -48.96
CA SER A 91 6.26 1.48 -48.59
C SER A 91 5.51 2.82 -48.49
N GLY A 92 5.85 3.63 -47.47
CA GLY A 92 5.19 4.91 -47.21
C GLY A 92 6.12 5.99 -46.65
N ARG A 93 7.41 6.01 -47.05
CA ARG A 93 8.33 7.10 -46.67
C ARG A 93 7.93 8.41 -47.34
N ARG A 94 7.46 9.41 -46.58
CA ARG A 94 7.55 10.82 -47.00
C ARG A 94 8.77 11.49 -46.36
N ARG A 95 9.49 12.25 -47.19
CA ARG A 95 10.78 12.86 -46.86
C ARG A 95 10.63 14.13 -46.03
N LEU A 96 11.64 14.38 -45.19
CA LEU A 96 12.04 15.71 -44.74
C LEU A 96 12.46 16.60 -45.91
N SER A 97 12.13 17.89 -45.88
CA SER A 97 13.05 19.04 -46.06
C SER A 97 12.33 20.32 -46.50
N ARG A 98 12.58 21.45 -45.80
CA ARG A 98 13.39 22.59 -46.28
C ARG A 98 13.59 23.66 -45.18
N PRO A 99 14.58 24.59 -45.31
CA PRO A 99 15.10 25.39 -44.18
C PRO A 99 15.06 26.93 -44.44
N TRP A 100 15.96 27.68 -43.76
CA TRP A 100 16.22 29.15 -43.75
C TRP A 100 15.42 29.91 -42.65
N ARG A 101 16.03 30.67 -41.71
CA ARG A 101 16.90 31.88 -41.80
C ARG A 101 16.16 33.04 -42.50
N GLU A 102 16.17 34.29 -42.04
CA GLU A 102 16.95 34.99 -41.01
C GLU A 102 16.25 36.32 -40.60
N LEU A 103 16.73 36.98 -39.53
CA LEU A 103 16.85 38.45 -39.29
C LEU A 103 16.47 38.93 -37.88
N ARG A 104 17.17 39.98 -37.43
CA ARG A 104 17.31 40.46 -36.05
C ARG A 104 16.48 41.77 -35.78
N PRO A 105 16.91 42.72 -34.92
CA PRO A 105 16.50 42.82 -33.52
C PRO A 105 15.83 44.18 -33.19
N ARG A 106 15.49 44.43 -31.91
CA ARG A 106 15.44 45.80 -31.37
C ARG A 106 16.19 45.91 -30.05
N LEU A 107 17.20 46.79 -30.05
CA LEU A 107 17.87 47.35 -28.87
C LEU A 107 17.33 48.76 -28.63
N GLY A 108 17.36 49.20 -27.37
CA GLY A 108 17.02 50.56 -26.97
C GLY A 108 16.40 50.59 -25.56
N ALA A 109 16.81 51.45 -24.63
CA ALA A 109 17.96 52.36 -24.66
C ALA A 109 18.47 52.61 -23.22
N CYS A 110 19.73 53.02 -23.10
CA CYS A 110 20.32 53.50 -21.85
C CYS A 110 19.97 54.97 -21.65
N GLN A 111 19.54 55.38 -20.45
CA GLN A 111 19.54 56.79 -20.03
C GLN A 111 20.07 56.96 -18.61
N GLN A 112 20.55 58.17 -18.34
CA GLN A 112 21.68 58.42 -17.44
C GLN A 112 21.27 59.07 -16.11
N ARG A 113 22.22 59.07 -15.16
CA ARG A 113 22.15 59.84 -13.90
C ARG A 113 22.31 61.34 -14.16
N PRO A 114 21.96 62.16 -13.16
CA PRO A 114 22.82 63.27 -12.75
C PRO A 114 23.39 63.09 -11.33
N HIS A 115 24.49 63.81 -11.04
CA HIS A 115 25.21 63.84 -9.76
C HIS A 115 25.02 65.21 -9.07
N ALA A 116 24.83 65.21 -7.75
CA ALA A 116 25.16 66.25 -6.74
C ALA A 116 24.50 65.84 -5.40
N SER A 117 25.02 66.14 -4.19
CA SER A 117 26.29 66.75 -3.77
C SER A 117 26.64 66.31 -2.32
N SER A 118 27.84 66.63 -1.87
CA SER A 118 28.45 66.27 -0.58
C SER A 118 27.75 66.77 0.70
N GLY A 119 27.87 66.02 1.80
CA GLY A 119 27.71 66.56 3.16
C GLY A 119 27.72 65.53 4.30
N GLY A 120 28.57 65.75 5.31
CA GLY A 120 28.37 65.25 6.68
C GLY A 120 28.91 63.86 7.06
N LEU A 121 30.07 63.82 7.72
CA LEU A 121 30.49 62.71 8.58
C LEU A 121 29.70 62.75 9.90
N ALA A 122 29.00 61.68 10.25
CA ALA A 122 28.50 61.43 11.61
C ALA A 122 28.44 59.92 11.88
N ALA A 123 29.16 59.46 12.89
CA ALA A 123 29.14 58.06 13.29
C ALA A 123 27.81 57.71 14.00
N VAL A 124 27.09 56.72 13.47
CA VAL A 124 25.87 56.18 14.08
C VAL A 124 26.00 54.67 14.18
N GLY A 125 25.92 54.14 15.40
CA GLY A 125 26.02 52.71 15.69
C GLY A 125 24.88 51.89 15.07
N PRO A 126 24.95 50.54 15.14
CA PRO A 126 24.07 49.64 14.41
C PRO A 126 22.62 49.69 14.94
N ARG A 127 21.80 50.57 14.35
CA ARG A 127 20.35 50.55 14.56
C ARG A 127 19.76 49.27 13.95
N ARG A 128 19.28 48.37 14.79
CA ARG A 128 18.46 47.22 14.37
C ARG A 128 17.27 47.73 13.56
N ARG A 129 17.14 47.29 12.31
CA ARG A 129 15.92 47.55 11.52
C ARG A 129 14.74 46.85 12.20
N PRO A 130 13.60 47.52 12.43
CA PRO A 130 12.37 46.81 12.77
C PRO A 130 11.96 45.92 11.57
N PRO A 131 11.28 44.78 11.80
CA PRO A 131 10.80 43.95 10.71
C PRO A 131 9.78 44.72 9.88
N VAL A 132 10.07 44.87 8.59
CA VAL A 132 9.11 45.43 7.63
C VAL A 132 8.06 44.36 7.36
N HIS A 133 6.93 44.43 8.07
CA HIS A 133 5.74 43.68 7.71
C HIS A 133 5.09 44.34 6.48
N PRO A 134 4.99 43.66 5.32
CA PRO A 134 4.21 44.17 4.20
C PRO A 134 2.72 44.12 4.54
N PRO A 135 1.96 45.22 4.41
CA PRO A 135 0.51 45.20 4.60
C PRO A 135 -0.15 44.58 3.37
N GLY A 136 -0.73 43.39 3.53
CA GLY A 136 -1.28 42.65 2.38
C GLY A 136 -2.17 41.49 2.76
N ARG A 137 -3.39 41.78 3.23
CA ARG A 137 -4.53 40.87 3.44
C ARG A 137 -4.14 39.44 3.80
N GLU A 138 -4.18 39.13 5.09
CA GLU A 138 -4.12 37.77 5.63
C GLU A 138 -5.25 36.91 5.04
N ARG A 139 -4.99 36.30 3.87
CA ARG A 139 -5.86 35.27 3.31
C ARG A 139 -5.84 34.13 4.31
N ALA A 140 -6.97 33.89 4.99
CA ALA A 140 -7.13 32.80 5.93
C ALA A 140 -6.55 31.51 5.33
N ALA A 141 -5.45 31.02 5.92
CA ALA A 141 -4.70 29.92 5.34
C ALA A 141 -5.60 28.69 5.27
N VAL A 142 -5.80 28.14 4.06
CA VAL A 142 -6.67 26.98 3.85
C VAL A 142 -6.15 25.83 4.71
N SER A 143 -7.00 25.31 5.60
CA SER A 143 -6.61 24.23 6.50
C SER A 143 -6.03 23.03 5.73
N PRO A 144 -4.96 22.37 6.21
CA PRO A 144 -4.45 21.13 5.62
C PRO A 144 -5.53 20.07 5.41
N THR A 145 -6.50 19.96 6.34
CA THR A 145 -7.63 19.04 6.21
C THR A 145 -8.52 19.38 5.02
N ALA A 146 -8.85 20.66 4.82
CA ALA A 146 -9.66 21.10 3.68
C ALA A 146 -8.94 20.90 2.32
N LEU A 147 -7.61 20.99 2.28
CA LEU A 147 -6.83 20.62 1.09
C LEU A 147 -6.88 19.10 0.83
N ILE A 148 -6.82 18.27 1.87
CA ILE A 148 -6.95 16.80 1.77
C ILE A 148 -8.35 16.40 1.30
N GLU A 149 -9.40 16.99 1.89
CA GLU A 149 -10.81 16.75 1.51
C GLU A 149 -11.09 17.13 0.05
N ARG A 150 -10.47 18.20 -0.44
CA ARG A 150 -10.70 18.67 -1.81
C ARG A 150 -9.80 18.04 -2.86
N TYR A 151 -8.56 17.69 -2.52
CA TYR A 151 -7.52 17.30 -3.49
C TYR A 151 -6.77 15.99 -3.16
N GLY A 152 -7.07 15.33 -2.04
CA GLY A 152 -6.43 14.10 -1.60
C GLY A 152 -6.70 12.92 -2.54
N TRP A 153 -5.75 12.64 -3.44
CA TRP A 153 -5.88 11.65 -4.51
C TRP A 153 -5.20 10.30 -4.21
N ASN A 154 -4.04 10.31 -3.56
CA ASN A 154 -3.33 9.07 -3.23
C ASN A 154 -3.93 8.42 -1.98
N THR A 155 -3.81 7.11 -1.87
CA THR A 155 -4.10 6.34 -0.64
C THR A 155 -3.45 6.97 0.59
N VAL A 156 -2.22 7.49 0.43
CA VAL A 156 -1.43 8.10 1.50
C VAL A 156 -1.75 9.58 1.79
N ALA A 157 -2.65 10.22 1.04
CA ALA A 157 -2.87 11.68 1.14
C ALA A 157 -3.39 12.10 2.53
N ALA A 158 -4.30 11.33 3.13
CA ALA A 158 -4.80 11.60 4.49
C ALA A 158 -3.75 11.35 5.58
N GLN A 159 -2.72 10.53 5.32
CA GLN A 159 -1.59 10.33 6.25
C GLN A 159 -0.74 11.60 6.41
N ALA A 160 -0.94 12.64 5.57
CA ALA A 160 -0.34 13.97 5.75
C ALA A 160 -0.63 14.61 7.11
N LEU A 161 -1.68 14.16 7.82
CA LEU A 161 -2.01 14.61 9.17
C LEU A 161 -1.28 13.82 10.29
N ASN A 162 -0.56 12.75 9.95
CA ASN A 162 0.17 11.93 10.94
C ASN A 162 1.29 12.76 11.60
N PRO A 163 1.50 12.64 12.92
CA PRO A 163 2.53 13.41 13.64
C PRO A 163 3.97 13.10 13.20
N GLY A 164 4.21 11.92 12.61
CA GLY A 164 5.50 11.53 12.04
C GLY A 164 5.86 12.19 10.71
N LEU A 165 4.97 13.00 10.11
CA LEU A 165 5.24 13.74 8.86
C LEU A 165 5.32 15.25 9.11
N ARG A 166 6.35 15.87 8.54
CA ARG A 166 6.39 17.33 8.37
C ARG A 166 5.43 17.73 7.27
N ARG A 167 4.85 18.92 7.40
CA ARG A 167 3.98 19.53 6.39
C ARG A 167 4.65 20.81 5.88
N TRP A 168 4.69 20.96 4.57
CA TRP A 168 4.97 22.23 3.90
C TRP A 168 3.72 22.63 3.12
N GLN A 169 3.35 23.90 3.19
CA GLN A 169 2.18 24.45 2.50
C GLN A 169 2.63 25.65 1.68
N GLY A 170 2.40 25.58 0.37
CA GLY A 170 2.68 26.64 -0.59
C GLY A 170 1.46 27.49 -0.89
N GLN A 171 1.51 28.23 -2.00
CA GLN A 171 0.37 29.03 -2.45
C GLN A 171 -0.73 28.15 -3.07
N LEU A 172 -0.34 27.00 -3.62
CA LEU A 172 -1.19 26.16 -4.48
C LEU A 172 -1.58 24.81 -3.87
N GLY A 173 -0.97 24.41 -2.75
CA GLY A 173 -1.26 23.13 -2.12
C GLY A 173 -0.35 22.76 -0.95
N LEU A 174 -0.50 21.52 -0.51
CA LEU A 174 0.17 20.92 0.64
C LEU A 174 1.06 19.76 0.21
N VAL A 175 2.23 19.64 0.83
CA VAL A 175 3.12 18.46 0.71
C VAL A 175 3.47 17.96 2.10
N ALA A 176 3.14 16.70 2.39
CA ALA A 176 3.66 15.99 3.55
C ALA A 176 4.98 15.31 3.20
N TYR A 177 5.94 15.32 4.12
CA TYR A 177 7.29 14.81 3.87
C TYR A 177 8.00 14.39 5.16
N ALA A 178 9.04 13.58 5.01
CA ALA A 178 10.03 13.34 6.05
C ALA A 178 11.43 13.77 5.56
N VAL A 179 12.38 13.86 6.49
CA VAL A 179 13.76 14.28 6.20
C VAL A 179 14.69 13.09 6.39
N GLY A 180 15.37 12.67 5.33
CA GLY A 180 16.38 11.62 5.36
C GLY A 180 17.71 12.09 4.79
N ARG A 181 18.75 11.28 4.88
CA ARG A 181 20.10 11.56 4.35
C ARG A 181 20.57 10.49 3.38
N ARG A 182 21.36 10.90 2.39
CA ARG A 182 21.88 9.98 1.36
C ARG A 182 22.88 8.94 1.90
N TRP A 183 23.45 9.19 3.07
CA TRP A 183 24.29 8.32 3.90
C TRP A 183 24.42 9.00 5.28
N PRO A 184 24.95 8.35 6.33
CA PRO A 184 25.17 8.99 7.63
C PRO A 184 25.99 10.29 7.51
N GLY A 185 25.45 11.40 8.04
CA GLY A 185 26.06 12.74 7.91
C GLY A 185 25.97 13.37 6.50
N GLY A 186 25.48 12.65 5.49
CA GLY A 186 25.42 13.09 4.10
C GLY A 186 24.33 14.13 3.79
N PRO A 187 24.25 14.56 2.51
CA PRO A 187 23.28 15.53 2.02
C PRO A 187 21.84 15.16 2.36
N VAL A 188 21.07 16.19 2.69
CA VAL A 188 19.68 16.07 3.10
C VAL A 188 18.77 15.84 1.88
N VAL A 189 17.78 14.99 2.06
CA VAL A 189 16.69 14.78 1.11
C VAL A 189 15.35 14.92 1.85
N TRP A 190 14.48 15.79 1.36
CA TRP A 190 13.07 15.82 1.73
C TRP A 190 12.36 14.75 0.91
N ILE A 191 11.90 13.69 1.58
CA ILE A 191 11.16 12.58 0.99
C ILE A 191 9.66 12.89 1.14
N ALA A 192 9.03 13.35 0.07
CA ALA A 192 7.60 13.61 0.02
C ALA A 192 6.79 12.31 0.06
N ALA A 193 5.65 12.37 0.74
CA ALA A 193 4.73 11.28 1.03
C ALA A 193 3.55 11.29 0.05
N GLY A 194 3.70 10.60 -1.09
CA GLY A 194 2.72 10.58 -2.17
C GLY A 194 2.86 11.77 -3.13
N ASP A 195 1.72 12.20 -3.68
CA ASP A 195 1.60 13.32 -4.61
C ASP A 195 1.45 14.65 -3.85
N PRO A 196 1.73 15.81 -4.48
CA PRO A 196 1.24 17.10 -3.98
C PRO A 196 -0.28 17.09 -3.80
N ILE A 197 -0.76 17.57 -2.65
CA ILE A 197 -2.18 17.72 -2.36
C ILE A 197 -2.61 19.10 -2.87
N ALA A 198 -2.95 19.15 -4.15
CA ALA A 198 -3.20 20.36 -4.93
C ALA A 198 -4.17 20.09 -6.10
N PRO A 199 -4.74 21.14 -6.73
CA PRO A 199 -5.51 20.99 -7.98
C PRO A 199 -4.77 20.16 -9.04
N PRO A 200 -5.47 19.36 -9.87
CA PRO A 200 -4.84 18.49 -10.87
C PRO A 200 -3.91 19.21 -11.85
N ASP A 201 -4.27 20.43 -12.25
CA ASP A 201 -3.50 21.32 -13.12
C ASP A 201 -2.29 21.97 -12.42
N ARG A 202 -2.24 21.96 -11.08
CA ARG A 202 -1.20 22.62 -10.26
C ARG A 202 -0.21 21.67 -9.60
N LEU A 203 -0.31 20.36 -9.81
CA LEU A 203 0.61 19.37 -9.23
C LEU A 203 2.09 19.70 -9.53
N ALA A 204 2.42 19.97 -10.81
CA ALA A 204 3.78 20.29 -11.23
C ALA A 204 4.28 21.66 -10.71
N GLU A 205 3.37 22.58 -10.40
CA GLU A 205 3.71 23.90 -9.88
C GLU A 205 3.95 23.85 -8.37
N THR A 206 3.05 23.20 -7.63
CA THR A 206 3.21 22.91 -6.20
C THR A 206 4.49 22.10 -5.94
N ALA A 207 4.82 21.15 -6.82
CA ALA A 207 6.06 20.39 -6.75
C ALA A 207 7.32 21.25 -6.96
N ARG A 208 7.26 22.29 -7.80
CA ARG A 208 8.35 23.26 -8.00
C ARG A 208 8.50 24.20 -6.79
N GLU A 209 7.39 24.71 -6.25
CA GLU A 209 7.41 25.53 -5.02
C GLU A 209 8.03 24.75 -3.83
N PHE A 210 7.62 23.49 -3.64
CA PHE A 210 8.18 22.62 -2.60
C PHE A 210 9.67 22.34 -2.81
N ALA A 211 10.10 22.11 -4.06
CA ALA A 211 11.51 21.92 -4.39
C ALA A 211 12.35 23.19 -4.12
N ALA A 212 11.83 24.38 -4.42
CA ALA A 212 12.51 25.64 -4.10
C ALA A 212 12.64 25.87 -2.58
N ALA A 213 11.61 25.52 -1.80
CA ALA A 213 11.67 25.60 -0.33
C ALA A 213 12.67 24.61 0.29
N ALA A 214 12.80 23.42 -0.30
CA ALA A 214 13.81 22.44 0.09
C ALA A 214 15.23 22.92 -0.26
N ASP A 215 15.43 23.45 -1.46
CA ASP A 215 16.73 23.95 -1.95
C ASP A 215 17.23 25.14 -1.13
N ALA A 216 16.33 26.09 -0.79
CA ALA A 216 16.61 27.17 0.16
C ALA A 216 16.97 26.66 1.58
N SER A 217 16.65 25.40 1.91
CA SER A 217 17.04 24.72 3.14
C SER A 217 18.28 23.81 2.98
N GLY A 218 18.98 23.87 1.83
CA GLY A 218 20.12 23.02 1.51
C GLY A 218 19.76 21.54 1.26
N ALA A 219 18.52 21.24 0.89
CA ALA A 219 18.00 19.88 0.72
C ALA A 219 17.49 19.61 -0.70
N SER A 220 17.71 18.38 -1.19
CA SER A 220 17.09 17.91 -2.44
C SER A 220 15.71 17.28 -2.17
N VAL A 221 14.84 17.20 -3.18
CA VAL A 221 13.53 16.52 -3.06
C VAL A 221 13.51 15.17 -3.76
N ALA A 222 12.76 14.21 -3.22
CA ALA A 222 12.25 13.05 -3.96
C ALA A 222 10.82 12.72 -3.49
N TRP A 223 10.03 12.06 -4.34
CA TRP A 223 8.63 11.73 -4.05
C TRP A 223 8.48 10.22 -3.94
N PHE A 224 8.08 9.71 -2.78
CA PHE A 224 7.88 8.29 -2.54
C PHE A 224 6.38 7.95 -2.56
N ALA A 225 6.03 6.81 -3.17
CA ALA A 225 4.64 6.38 -3.38
C ALA A 225 3.80 7.39 -4.20
N ALA A 226 4.45 8.08 -5.14
CA ALA A 226 3.77 8.94 -6.11
C ALA A 226 2.92 8.11 -7.08
N SER A 227 1.79 8.65 -7.51
CA SER A 227 0.82 8.01 -8.40
C SER A 227 1.18 8.18 -9.88
N GLU A 228 0.53 7.39 -10.74
CA GLU A 228 0.60 7.56 -12.20
C GLU A 228 0.15 8.96 -12.66
N ARG A 229 -0.84 9.56 -11.99
CA ARG A 229 -1.34 10.92 -12.32
C ARG A 229 -0.24 11.96 -12.16
N PHE A 230 0.51 11.93 -11.05
CA PHE A 230 1.62 12.86 -10.85
C PHE A 230 2.87 12.47 -11.64
N ARG A 231 3.18 11.16 -11.77
CA ARG A 231 4.26 10.64 -12.64
C ARG A 231 4.20 11.22 -14.04
N ARG A 232 3.01 11.37 -14.66
CA ARG A 232 2.83 11.97 -15.99
C ARG A 232 3.24 13.43 -16.09
N THR A 233 3.21 14.17 -14.99
CA THR A 233 3.68 15.56 -14.92
C THR A 233 5.19 15.66 -14.66
N TRP A 234 5.84 14.56 -14.28
CA TRP A 234 7.26 14.49 -13.94
C TRP A 234 8.10 14.05 -15.13
N THR A 235 9.08 14.85 -15.54
CA THR A 235 9.91 14.57 -16.73
C THR A 235 11.27 13.95 -16.43
N ALA A 236 11.69 13.93 -15.16
CA ALA A 236 13.00 13.43 -14.74
C ALA A 236 12.97 11.91 -14.45
N GLY A 237 13.73 11.44 -13.45
CA GLY A 237 13.84 10.01 -13.17
C GLY A 237 12.65 9.45 -12.41
N ALA A 238 12.24 8.22 -12.76
CA ALA A 238 11.21 7.47 -12.06
C ALA A 238 11.61 6.01 -11.88
N LEU A 239 11.41 5.48 -10.68
CA LEU A 239 11.58 4.07 -10.34
C LEU A 239 10.25 3.52 -9.82
N VAL A 240 9.75 2.41 -10.38
CA VAL A 240 8.57 1.71 -9.86
C VAL A 240 8.93 1.07 -8.52
N LEU A 241 8.24 1.47 -7.45
CA LEU A 241 8.41 0.94 -6.10
C LEU A 241 7.63 -0.37 -5.90
N GLY A 242 6.55 -0.55 -6.65
CA GLY A 242 5.59 -1.64 -6.50
C GLY A 242 4.24 -1.21 -7.08
N ALA A 243 3.18 -1.91 -6.69
CA ALA A 243 1.82 -1.55 -7.10
C ALA A 243 0.83 -1.72 -5.95
N GLN A 244 -0.24 -0.92 -5.96
CA GLN A 244 -1.38 -1.09 -5.07
C GLN A 244 -2.55 -1.73 -5.82
N PRO A 245 -3.22 -2.75 -5.23
CA PRO A 245 -4.41 -3.33 -5.84
C PRO A 245 -5.62 -2.42 -5.62
N VAL A 246 -6.49 -2.35 -6.63
CA VAL A 246 -7.69 -1.50 -6.64
C VAL A 246 -8.93 -2.31 -7.00
N TRP A 247 -10.03 -1.99 -6.32
CA TRP A 247 -11.36 -2.56 -6.51
C TRP A 247 -12.38 -1.41 -6.58
N ALA A 248 -13.53 -1.65 -7.24
CA ALA A 248 -14.76 -1.02 -6.80
C ALA A 248 -15.45 -1.95 -5.80
N PRO A 249 -15.78 -1.49 -4.58
CA PRO A 249 -16.48 -2.29 -3.57
C PRO A 249 -17.81 -2.91 -4.03
N SER A 250 -18.52 -2.26 -4.96
CA SER A 250 -19.74 -2.79 -5.60
C SER A 250 -19.61 -4.23 -6.10
N ASP A 251 -18.43 -4.60 -6.61
CA ASP A 251 -18.17 -5.91 -7.22
C ASP A 251 -18.00 -7.04 -6.19
N TRP A 252 -17.89 -6.70 -4.90
CA TRP A 252 -17.52 -7.64 -3.85
C TRP A 252 -18.48 -8.82 -3.72
N SER A 253 -19.79 -8.58 -3.91
CA SER A 253 -20.82 -9.62 -3.90
C SER A 253 -20.55 -10.69 -4.97
N HIS A 254 -20.22 -10.26 -6.19
CA HIS A 254 -19.87 -11.13 -7.32
C HIS A 254 -18.52 -11.83 -7.11
N ILE A 255 -17.49 -11.11 -6.66
CA ILE A 255 -16.17 -11.69 -6.32
C ILE A 255 -16.34 -12.81 -5.29
N LEU A 256 -17.06 -12.54 -4.21
CA LEU A 256 -17.33 -13.49 -3.13
C LEU A 256 -18.19 -14.67 -3.63
N ALA A 257 -19.19 -14.46 -4.49
CA ALA A 257 -20.00 -15.51 -5.10
C ALA A 257 -19.19 -16.41 -6.07
N SER A 258 -18.23 -15.85 -6.81
CA SER A 258 -17.37 -16.61 -7.72
C SER A 258 -16.36 -17.52 -6.99
N LYS A 259 -15.91 -17.14 -5.77
CA LYS A 259 -14.75 -17.76 -5.12
C LYS A 259 -15.05 -18.51 -3.83
N SER A 260 -15.29 -19.83 -3.94
CA SER A 260 -15.62 -20.71 -2.82
C SER A 260 -14.59 -20.69 -1.68
N SER A 261 -13.29 -20.70 -1.99
CA SER A 261 -12.21 -20.66 -0.99
C SER A 261 -12.11 -19.33 -0.23
N LEU A 262 -12.65 -18.25 -0.80
CA LEU A 262 -12.77 -16.95 -0.13
C LEU A 262 -13.98 -16.94 0.80
N ARG A 263 -15.14 -17.43 0.35
CA ARG A 263 -16.32 -17.66 1.21
C ARG A 263 -15.99 -18.52 2.42
N GLN A 264 -15.24 -19.60 2.20
CA GLN A 264 -14.80 -20.50 3.28
C GLN A 264 -13.93 -19.79 4.32
N GLN A 265 -13.06 -18.85 3.92
CA GLN A 265 -12.26 -18.06 4.89
C GLN A 265 -13.13 -17.09 5.70
N VAL A 266 -14.04 -16.37 5.04
CA VAL A 266 -14.98 -15.43 5.71
C VAL A 266 -15.90 -16.19 6.68
N ASN A 267 -16.52 -17.28 6.20
CA ASN A 267 -17.41 -18.12 7.02
C ASN A 267 -16.67 -18.83 8.15
N ARG A 268 -15.38 -19.19 8.00
CA ARG A 268 -14.60 -19.83 9.06
C ARG A 268 -14.45 -18.94 10.30
N ALA A 269 -14.23 -17.63 10.12
CA ALA A 269 -14.18 -16.69 11.24
C ALA A 269 -15.56 -16.56 11.89
N ARG A 270 -16.61 -16.33 11.09
CA ARG A 270 -18.00 -16.21 11.56
C ARG A 270 -18.44 -17.45 12.35
N ASN A 271 -18.18 -18.64 11.83
CA ASN A 271 -18.53 -19.91 12.49
C ASN A 271 -17.69 -20.20 13.75
N LYS A 272 -16.63 -19.42 14.01
CA LYS A 272 -15.84 -19.44 15.25
C LYS A 272 -16.20 -18.29 16.19
N GLY A 273 -17.41 -17.73 16.05
CA GLY A 273 -17.92 -16.66 16.91
C GLY A 273 -17.32 -15.28 16.65
N VAL A 274 -16.63 -15.07 15.52
CA VAL A 274 -16.04 -13.75 15.21
C VAL A 274 -17.11 -12.82 14.62
N THR A 275 -17.50 -11.81 15.40
CA THR A 275 -18.26 -10.65 14.95
C THR A 275 -17.32 -9.54 14.50
N VAL A 276 -17.83 -8.55 13.77
CA VAL A 276 -17.10 -7.32 13.44
C VAL A 276 -18.07 -6.15 13.62
N ARG A 277 -17.65 -5.11 14.34
CA ARG A 277 -18.42 -3.87 14.52
C ARG A 277 -17.55 -2.64 14.30
N ALA A 278 -18.15 -1.55 13.84
CA ALA A 278 -17.49 -0.25 13.82
C ALA A 278 -17.23 0.21 15.27
N TRP A 279 -16.08 0.83 15.51
CA TRP A 279 -15.72 1.46 16.77
C TRP A 279 -15.52 2.96 16.58
N PRO A 280 -16.01 3.81 17.50
CA PRO A 280 -15.70 5.23 17.51
C PRO A 280 -14.18 5.48 17.67
N ALA A 281 -13.68 6.60 17.13
CA ALA A 281 -12.25 6.87 17.06
C ALA A 281 -11.64 7.21 18.44
N GLU A 282 -12.45 7.72 19.36
CA GLU A 282 -12.10 7.97 20.77
C GLU A 282 -11.69 6.70 21.52
N HIS A 283 -12.20 5.53 21.12
CA HIS A 283 -11.83 4.23 21.68
C HIS A 283 -10.62 3.57 20.98
N ALA A 284 -9.99 4.24 20.00
CA ALA A 284 -8.90 3.63 19.22
C ALA A 284 -7.69 3.22 20.08
N LEU A 285 -7.38 3.97 21.15
CA LEU A 285 -6.29 3.66 22.07
C LEU A 285 -6.45 2.32 22.81
N GLU A 286 -7.68 1.87 23.04
CA GLU A 286 -7.97 0.57 23.66
C GLU A 286 -7.53 -0.62 22.79
N LEU A 287 -7.21 -0.38 21.51
CA LEU A 287 -6.69 -1.39 20.58
C LEU A 287 -5.17 -1.56 20.66
N ASP A 288 -4.45 -0.76 21.44
CA ASP A 288 -2.99 -0.88 21.54
C ASP A 288 -2.50 -2.25 22.06
N PRO A 289 -3.16 -2.94 23.02
CA PRO A 289 -2.79 -4.32 23.38
C PRO A 289 -2.78 -5.29 22.19
N ILE A 290 -3.71 -5.14 21.24
CA ILE A 290 -3.73 -5.92 19.98
C ILE A 290 -2.53 -5.54 19.11
N ARG A 291 -2.22 -4.25 19.01
CA ARG A 291 -1.05 -3.72 18.28
C ARG A 291 0.26 -4.23 18.86
N GLN A 292 0.46 -4.20 20.18
CA GLN A 292 1.66 -4.70 20.84
C GLN A 292 1.79 -6.22 20.67
N ALA A 293 0.71 -6.98 20.82
CA ALA A 293 0.70 -8.42 20.57
C ALA A 293 1.10 -8.76 19.12
N TRP A 294 0.65 -7.95 18.15
CA TRP A 294 1.02 -8.08 16.75
C TRP A 294 2.48 -7.65 16.46
N LEU A 295 2.96 -6.57 17.07
CA LEU A 295 4.34 -6.08 16.96
C LEU A 295 5.35 -7.05 17.55
N SER A 296 5.05 -7.69 18.69
CA SER A 296 5.95 -8.64 19.38
C SER A 296 6.38 -9.83 18.50
N ARG A 297 5.61 -10.14 17.46
CA ARG A 297 5.88 -11.22 16.49
C ARG A 297 6.57 -10.76 15.20
N ARG A 298 6.94 -9.48 15.09
CA ARG A 298 7.65 -8.96 13.91
C ARG A 298 9.17 -9.05 14.10
N GLY A 299 9.87 -9.55 13.09
CA GLY A 299 11.33 -9.60 13.06
C GLY A 299 12.00 -8.25 12.78
N LEU A 300 11.21 -7.19 12.56
CA LEU A 300 11.65 -5.80 12.44
C LEU A 300 11.00 -4.96 13.55
N PRO A 301 11.70 -3.97 14.11
CA PRO A 301 11.08 -2.88 14.87
C PRO A 301 9.99 -2.17 14.04
N PRO A 302 9.06 -1.45 14.69
CA PRO A 302 8.13 -0.57 13.99
C PRO A 302 8.85 0.37 13.03
N LEU A 303 8.36 0.43 11.79
CA LEU A 303 8.79 1.41 10.80
C LEU A 303 8.04 2.72 11.02
N HIS A 304 8.59 3.81 10.50
CA HIS A 304 8.01 5.15 10.55
C HIS A 304 7.55 5.59 9.14
N PHE A 305 7.39 6.91 8.93
CA PHE A 305 6.93 7.49 7.67
C PHE A 305 5.55 6.93 7.28
N LEU A 306 5.40 6.41 6.06
CA LEU A 306 4.14 5.86 5.55
C LEU A 306 3.77 4.47 6.11
N ALA A 307 4.67 3.83 6.85
CA ALA A 307 4.46 2.52 7.47
C ALA A 307 4.37 2.59 9.00
N ASP A 308 4.13 3.79 9.56
CA ASP A 308 3.93 3.95 10.99
C ASP A 308 2.61 3.32 11.44
N SER A 309 2.71 2.45 12.45
CA SER A 309 1.59 1.70 13.02
C SER A 309 0.97 2.40 14.23
N ASP A 310 1.58 3.49 14.73
CA ASP A 310 1.07 4.27 15.86
C ASP A 310 -0.03 5.25 15.43
N VAL A 311 -1.12 4.69 14.90
CA VAL A 311 -2.27 5.43 14.38
C VAL A 311 -3.42 5.56 15.39
N LEU A 312 -3.26 4.97 16.57
CA LEU A 312 -4.30 4.87 17.60
C LEU A 312 -4.37 6.13 18.48
N ALA A 313 -3.22 6.72 18.81
CA ALA A 313 -3.13 7.92 19.65
C ALA A 313 -3.57 9.20 18.93
N VAL A 314 -3.44 9.25 17.59
CA VAL A 314 -3.92 10.36 16.76
C VAL A 314 -4.69 9.79 15.56
N PRO A 315 -5.97 9.40 15.75
CA PRO A 315 -6.78 8.81 14.69
C PRO A 315 -6.87 9.71 13.44
N GLY A 316 -7.12 11.01 13.63
CA GLY A 316 -7.34 11.93 12.51
C GLY A 316 -8.59 11.54 11.72
N LEU A 317 -8.48 11.37 10.41
CA LEU A 317 -9.58 10.97 9.52
C LEU A 317 -9.85 9.46 9.49
N ARG A 318 -9.42 8.70 10.52
CA ARG A 318 -9.52 7.23 10.54
C ARG A 318 -10.85 6.74 11.07
N SER A 319 -11.33 5.66 10.47
CA SER A 319 -12.45 4.86 10.97
C SER A 319 -11.98 3.44 11.30
N PHE A 320 -12.56 2.84 12.34
CA PHE A 320 -12.10 1.57 12.91
C PHE A 320 -13.20 0.51 12.88
N TRP A 321 -12.83 -0.72 12.51
CA TRP A 321 -13.67 -1.90 12.66
C TRP A 321 -12.94 -2.93 13.49
N VAL A 322 -13.55 -3.36 14.58
CA VAL A 322 -12.97 -4.31 15.52
C VAL A 322 -13.66 -5.64 15.35
N ALA A 323 -12.85 -6.70 15.20
CA ALA A 323 -13.29 -8.07 15.22
C ALA A 323 -13.21 -8.61 16.65
N GLU A 324 -14.32 -9.11 17.14
CA GLU A 324 -14.47 -9.62 18.50
C GLU A 324 -14.81 -11.10 18.47
N ARG A 325 -14.32 -11.85 19.46
CA ARG A 325 -14.76 -13.22 19.73
C ARG A 325 -15.18 -13.28 21.18
N GLU A 326 -16.41 -13.73 21.43
CA GLU A 326 -16.96 -13.86 22.80
C GLU A 326 -16.85 -12.54 23.60
N GLY A 327 -17.10 -11.41 22.92
CA GLY A 327 -17.00 -10.05 23.49
C GLY A 327 -15.58 -9.47 23.55
N THR A 328 -14.54 -10.28 23.37
CA THR A 328 -13.14 -9.84 23.46
C THR A 328 -12.61 -9.39 22.09
N PRO A 329 -12.05 -8.17 21.97
CA PRO A 329 -11.34 -7.71 20.78
C PRO A 329 -10.13 -8.61 20.43
N VAL A 330 -10.10 -9.14 19.20
CA VAL A 330 -9.01 -10.01 18.71
C VAL A 330 -8.33 -9.51 17.44
N ALA A 331 -8.95 -8.58 16.71
CA ALA A 331 -8.33 -7.90 15.57
C ALA A 331 -9.01 -6.57 15.29
N TYR A 332 -8.37 -5.72 14.51
CA TYR A 332 -8.99 -4.50 13.98
C TYR A 332 -8.53 -4.18 12.56
N LEU A 333 -9.35 -3.39 11.88
CA LEU A 333 -9.09 -2.79 10.59
C LEU A 333 -9.19 -1.27 10.72
N VAL A 334 -8.24 -0.55 10.11
CA VAL A 334 -8.22 0.91 10.03
C VAL A 334 -8.44 1.32 8.59
N ALA A 335 -9.37 2.25 8.36
CA ALA A 335 -9.63 2.84 7.05
C ALA A 335 -9.40 4.35 7.06
N LEU A 336 -8.89 4.88 5.95
CA LEU A 336 -8.71 6.29 5.65
C LEU A 336 -9.48 6.67 4.37
N PRO A 337 -10.11 7.85 4.29
CA PRO A 337 -10.74 8.31 3.06
C PRO A 337 -9.68 8.67 2.00
N ILE A 338 -10.08 8.56 0.73
CA ILE A 338 -9.36 9.07 -0.45
C ILE A 338 -10.31 10.05 -1.17
N PRO A 339 -10.46 11.29 -0.66
CA PRO A 339 -11.61 12.15 -1.00
C PRO A 339 -11.75 12.45 -2.49
N ALA A 340 -10.64 12.80 -3.16
CA ALA A 340 -10.65 13.14 -4.58
C ALA A 340 -10.86 11.92 -5.52
N ARG A 341 -10.92 10.71 -4.97
CA ARG A 341 -11.30 9.47 -5.67
C ARG A 341 -12.63 8.88 -5.19
N ARG A 342 -13.36 9.57 -4.29
CA ARG A 342 -14.52 9.04 -3.55
C ARG A 342 -14.25 7.62 -3.01
N GLY A 343 -13.03 7.42 -2.53
CA GLY A 343 -12.48 6.10 -2.25
C GLY A 343 -12.07 5.89 -0.81
N VAL A 344 -11.60 4.69 -0.50
CA VAL A 344 -11.13 4.30 0.82
C VAL A 344 -9.82 3.50 0.74
N PHE A 345 -8.89 3.82 1.64
CA PHE A 345 -7.67 3.09 1.87
C PHE A 345 -7.79 2.28 3.17
N VAL A 346 -7.78 0.96 3.08
CA VAL A 346 -7.58 0.10 4.25
C VAL A 346 -6.09 0.13 4.61
N GLU A 347 -5.74 1.00 5.54
CA GLU A 347 -4.36 1.29 5.95
C GLU A 347 -3.76 0.12 6.74
N TRP A 348 -4.50 -0.38 7.73
CA TRP A 348 -4.03 -1.42 8.63
C TRP A 348 -5.06 -2.54 8.80
N ILE A 349 -4.56 -3.77 8.88
CA ILE A 349 -5.28 -4.95 9.36
C ILE A 349 -4.37 -5.63 10.39
N VAL A 350 -4.73 -5.52 11.66
CA VAL A 350 -3.93 -5.94 12.81
C VAL A 350 -4.72 -7.00 13.56
N GLN A 351 -4.07 -8.08 13.97
CA GLN A 351 -4.73 -9.18 14.67
C GLN A 351 -3.81 -9.79 15.73
N THR A 352 -4.41 -10.23 16.83
CA THR A 352 -3.72 -10.98 17.87
C THR A 352 -3.23 -12.34 17.34
N PRO A 353 -2.27 -12.96 18.04
CA PRO A 353 -1.93 -14.37 17.91
C PRO A 353 -3.11 -15.34 17.75
N ASP A 354 -4.13 -15.15 18.57
CA ASP A 354 -5.20 -16.13 18.80
C ASP A 354 -6.46 -15.82 17.98
N ALA A 355 -6.42 -14.73 17.20
CA ALA A 355 -7.46 -14.35 16.25
C ALA A 355 -7.75 -15.53 15.29
N PRO A 356 -9.01 -16.02 15.24
CA PRO A 356 -9.34 -17.19 14.44
C PRO A 356 -8.92 -17.11 12.98
N ASN A 357 -8.40 -18.21 12.43
CA ASN A 357 -8.09 -18.33 11.01
C ASN A 357 -9.29 -17.89 10.13
N GLY A 358 -9.11 -16.81 9.37
CA GLY A 358 -10.16 -16.16 8.58
C GLY A 358 -10.50 -14.73 9.03
N THR A 359 -10.11 -14.30 10.23
CA THR A 359 -10.47 -12.98 10.80
C THR A 359 -10.09 -11.82 9.89
N ALA A 360 -8.85 -11.77 9.37
CA ALA A 360 -8.45 -10.76 8.39
C ALA A 360 -9.28 -10.79 7.07
N ALA A 361 -9.78 -11.95 6.65
CA ALA A 361 -10.66 -12.03 5.48
C ALA A 361 -12.09 -11.57 5.81
N ARG A 362 -12.55 -11.75 7.06
CA ARG A 362 -13.83 -11.24 7.55
C ARG A 362 -13.81 -9.72 7.74
N LEU A 363 -12.72 -9.15 8.26
CA LEU A 363 -12.53 -7.70 8.32
C LEU A 363 -12.56 -7.06 6.92
N VAL A 364 -11.90 -7.67 5.93
CA VAL A 364 -11.96 -7.21 4.53
C VAL A 364 -13.36 -7.37 3.92
N ASP A 365 -14.07 -8.48 4.20
CA ASP A 365 -15.48 -8.66 3.80
C ASP A 365 -16.40 -7.60 4.41
N THR A 366 -16.18 -7.19 5.66
CA THR A 366 -16.89 -6.05 6.27
C THR A 366 -16.54 -4.76 5.54
N ALA A 367 -15.26 -4.40 5.39
CA ALA A 367 -14.86 -3.15 4.74
C ALA A 367 -15.45 -3.01 3.31
N PHE A 368 -15.46 -4.08 2.51
CA PHE A 368 -16.09 -4.06 1.20
C PHE A 368 -17.61 -3.83 1.22
N ARG A 369 -18.30 -4.25 2.29
CA ARG A 369 -19.76 -4.05 2.46
C ARG A 369 -20.08 -2.64 2.93
N GLU A 370 -19.36 -2.14 3.94
CA GLU A 370 -19.58 -0.79 4.48
C GLU A 370 -19.28 0.28 3.42
N PHE A 371 -18.21 0.08 2.65
CA PHE A 371 -17.80 1.01 1.60
C PHE A 371 -18.37 0.66 0.21
N ALA A 372 -19.48 -0.09 0.13
CA ALA A 372 -20.09 -0.51 -1.14
C ALA A 372 -20.43 0.64 -2.11
N ALA A 373 -20.65 1.85 -1.58
CA ALA A 373 -20.93 3.09 -2.34
C ALA A 373 -19.69 3.93 -2.69
N ALA A 374 -18.49 3.51 -2.30
CA ALA A 374 -17.24 4.15 -2.72
C ALA A 374 -16.87 3.73 -4.15
N ASP A 375 -16.26 4.63 -4.92
CA ASP A 375 -15.84 4.33 -6.30
C ASP A 375 -14.56 3.46 -6.32
N VAL A 376 -13.75 3.55 -5.25
CA VAL A 376 -12.42 2.92 -5.13
C VAL A 376 -12.21 2.39 -3.72
N LEU A 377 -11.74 1.15 -3.59
CA LEU A 377 -11.09 0.64 -2.38
C LEU A 377 -9.69 0.16 -2.73
N SER A 378 -8.72 0.40 -1.85
CA SER A 378 -7.40 -0.22 -1.91
C SER A 378 -6.97 -0.77 -0.55
N LEU A 379 -6.21 -1.86 -0.58
CA LEU A 379 -5.49 -2.41 0.59
C LEU A 379 -4.03 -1.88 0.64
N GLY A 380 -3.71 -0.82 -0.10
CA GLY A 380 -2.39 -0.18 -0.16
C GLY A 380 -1.34 -0.94 -0.96
N MET A 381 -0.16 -0.33 -1.12
CA MET A 381 0.96 -0.86 -1.92
C MET A 381 1.41 -2.28 -1.49
N VAL A 382 1.93 -3.04 -2.45
CA VAL A 382 2.88 -4.12 -2.22
C VAL A 382 4.22 -3.72 -2.85
N PRO A 383 5.26 -3.47 -2.04
CA PRO A 383 6.60 -3.17 -2.57
C PRO A 383 7.14 -4.30 -3.45
N LEU A 384 7.83 -3.90 -4.52
CA LEU A 384 8.45 -4.75 -5.54
C LEU A 384 7.49 -5.76 -6.19
N SER A 385 6.18 -5.47 -6.22
CA SER A 385 5.15 -6.37 -6.77
C SER A 385 5.44 -6.78 -8.21
N THR A 386 5.23 -8.05 -8.52
CA THR A 386 5.31 -8.58 -9.90
C THR A 386 4.08 -8.28 -10.75
N ARG A 387 3.07 -7.61 -10.17
CA ARG A 387 1.94 -7.04 -10.92
C ARG A 387 2.13 -5.56 -11.24
N ALA A 388 3.21 -4.96 -10.77
CA ALA A 388 3.62 -3.65 -11.23
C ALA A 388 4.32 -3.78 -12.60
N PRO A 389 4.15 -2.80 -13.51
CA PRO A 389 4.98 -2.70 -14.72
C PRO A 389 6.46 -2.51 -14.35
N LEU A 390 7.35 -2.85 -15.28
CA LEU A 390 8.76 -2.49 -15.17
C LEU A 390 8.93 -0.96 -15.27
N SER A 391 9.99 -0.43 -14.67
CA SER A 391 10.33 0.99 -14.84
C SER A 391 10.77 1.26 -16.28
N GLU A 392 10.18 2.27 -16.92
CA GLU A 392 10.52 2.69 -18.30
C GLU A 392 12.02 2.98 -18.47
N GLN A 393 12.64 3.53 -17.42
CA GLN A 393 14.07 3.78 -17.35
C GLN A 393 14.74 2.62 -16.60
N THR A 394 15.62 1.88 -17.30
CA THR A 394 16.39 0.79 -16.70
C THR A 394 17.21 1.31 -15.49
N PRO A 395 16.99 0.78 -14.27
CA PRO A 395 17.78 1.16 -13.11
C PRO A 395 19.28 0.89 -13.31
N THR A 396 20.14 1.60 -12.57
CA THR A 396 21.59 1.33 -12.61
C THR A 396 21.87 -0.12 -12.17
N PRO A 397 22.97 -0.75 -12.63
CA PRO A 397 23.25 -2.15 -12.30
C PRO A 397 23.22 -2.45 -10.79
N HIS A 398 23.79 -1.56 -9.97
CA HIS A 398 23.81 -1.71 -8.51
C HIS A 398 22.41 -1.56 -7.88
N VAL A 399 21.59 -0.62 -8.35
CA VAL A 399 20.19 -0.50 -7.89
C VAL A 399 19.39 -1.74 -8.30
N ARG A 400 19.54 -2.21 -9.54
CA ARG A 400 18.88 -3.44 -10.01
C ARG A 400 19.29 -4.67 -9.18
N ALA A 401 20.58 -4.80 -8.88
CA ALA A 401 21.11 -5.87 -8.02
C ALA A 401 20.54 -5.77 -6.59
N LEU A 402 20.51 -4.58 -5.99
CA LEU A 402 19.92 -4.36 -4.67
C LEU A 402 18.42 -4.71 -4.66
N LEU A 403 17.64 -4.26 -5.63
CA LEU A 403 16.21 -4.55 -5.72
C LEU A 403 15.94 -6.06 -5.92
N ALA A 404 16.73 -6.74 -6.75
CA ALA A 404 16.66 -8.19 -6.93
C ALA A 404 17.03 -8.93 -5.63
N TRP A 405 18.11 -8.51 -4.96
CA TRP A 405 18.52 -9.06 -3.68
C TRP A 405 17.45 -8.84 -2.60
N MET A 406 16.87 -7.65 -2.49
CA MET A 406 15.75 -7.36 -1.59
C MET A 406 14.56 -8.25 -1.90
N ARG A 407 14.17 -8.41 -3.17
CA ARG A 407 13.04 -9.28 -3.53
C ARG A 407 13.28 -10.75 -3.14
N ALA A 408 14.51 -11.25 -3.28
CA ALA A 408 14.87 -12.62 -2.92
C ALA A 408 14.99 -12.84 -1.39
N HIS A 409 15.66 -11.92 -0.68
CA HIS A 409 16.11 -12.13 0.70
C HIS A 409 15.31 -11.36 1.76
N ALA A 410 14.59 -10.28 1.39
CA ALA A 410 13.80 -9.52 2.36
C ALA A 410 12.68 -10.34 2.99
N ARG A 411 12.33 -11.53 2.49
CA ARG A 411 11.40 -12.48 3.14
C ARG A 411 11.72 -12.74 4.61
N ARG A 412 12.98 -12.63 5.05
CA ARG A 412 13.39 -12.77 6.46
C ARG A 412 12.91 -11.61 7.35
N PHE A 413 12.68 -10.43 6.75
CA PHE A 413 12.35 -9.18 7.43
C PHE A 413 10.92 -8.70 7.12
N TYR A 414 10.47 -8.86 5.88
CA TYR A 414 9.15 -8.51 5.37
C TYR A 414 8.71 -9.43 4.22
N ASN A 415 7.61 -10.17 4.41
CA ASN A 415 7.11 -11.13 3.41
C ASN A 415 6.24 -10.46 2.32
N PHE A 416 6.86 -9.73 1.40
CA PHE A 416 6.16 -9.06 0.29
C PHE A 416 5.34 -10.03 -0.56
N GLU A 417 5.85 -11.23 -0.85
CA GLU A 417 5.14 -12.23 -1.66
C GLU A 417 3.88 -12.75 -0.95
N GLY A 418 3.95 -13.03 0.35
CA GLY A 418 2.79 -13.41 1.15
C GLY A 418 1.73 -12.30 1.19
N LEU A 419 2.15 -11.04 1.33
CA LEU A 419 1.26 -9.88 1.28
C LEU A 419 0.61 -9.72 -0.10
N GLU A 420 1.37 -9.92 -1.18
CA GLU A 420 0.87 -9.88 -2.55
C GLU A 420 -0.19 -10.94 -2.79
N ARG A 421 0.10 -12.20 -2.42
CA ARG A 421 -0.84 -13.33 -2.50
C ARG A 421 -2.08 -13.08 -1.64
N PHE A 422 -1.93 -12.51 -0.44
CA PHE A 422 -3.05 -12.13 0.43
C PHE A 422 -3.97 -11.12 -0.25
N LYS A 423 -3.44 -10.04 -0.83
CA LYS A 423 -4.27 -9.02 -1.50
C LYS A 423 -4.85 -9.54 -2.83
N ALA A 424 -4.05 -10.23 -3.65
CA ALA A 424 -4.48 -10.80 -4.92
C ALA A 424 -5.62 -11.83 -4.80
N LYS A 425 -5.74 -12.53 -3.65
CA LYS A 425 -6.83 -13.50 -3.46
C LYS A 425 -8.22 -12.86 -3.51
N PHE A 426 -8.33 -11.55 -3.25
CA PHE A 426 -9.58 -10.80 -3.32
C PHE A 426 -9.93 -10.29 -4.73
N GLN A 427 -9.17 -10.66 -5.77
CA GLN A 427 -9.46 -10.35 -7.18
C GLN A 427 -9.66 -8.84 -7.47
N PRO A 428 -8.62 -8.00 -7.29
CA PRO A 428 -8.66 -6.60 -7.70
C PRO A 428 -8.89 -6.48 -9.20
N ARG A 429 -9.55 -5.39 -9.61
CA ARG A 429 -9.73 -5.00 -11.01
C ARG A 429 -8.39 -4.73 -11.67
N GLU A 430 -7.51 -4.03 -10.96
CA GLU A 430 -6.21 -3.60 -11.46
C GLU A 430 -5.16 -3.46 -10.35
N TRP A 431 -3.90 -3.25 -10.76
CA TRP A 431 -2.77 -2.97 -9.89
C TRP A 431 -2.10 -1.69 -10.35
N GLU A 432 -2.37 -0.59 -9.65
CA GLU A 432 -1.83 0.73 -9.97
C GLU A 432 -0.34 0.80 -9.59
N PRO A 433 0.58 1.16 -10.50
CA PRO A 433 1.97 1.40 -10.15
C PRO A 433 2.11 2.60 -9.21
N LEU A 434 3.05 2.49 -8.28
CA LEU A 434 3.49 3.61 -7.44
C LEU A 434 5.00 3.82 -7.59
N TYR A 435 5.42 5.09 -7.58
CA TYR A 435 6.74 5.50 -8.03
C TYR A 435 7.57 6.17 -6.93
N LEU A 436 8.89 6.04 -7.07
CA LEU A 436 9.89 6.93 -6.51
C LEU A 436 10.32 7.90 -7.62
N LEU A 437 9.87 9.14 -7.54
CA LEU A 437 10.24 10.20 -8.48
C LEU A 437 11.46 10.96 -7.95
N THR A 438 12.43 11.23 -8.82
CA THR A 438 13.71 11.86 -8.50
C THR A 438 14.05 12.95 -9.52
N PRO A 439 14.68 14.06 -9.11
CA PRO A 439 15.15 15.10 -10.03
C PRO A 439 16.34 14.64 -10.89
N SER A 440 17.07 13.61 -10.44
CA SER A 440 18.14 13.00 -11.23
C SER A 440 17.57 12.05 -12.30
N ARG A 441 18.28 11.85 -13.42
CA ARG A 441 17.85 10.97 -14.53
C ARG A 441 17.61 9.50 -14.14
N ARG A 442 18.11 9.04 -12.99
CA ARG A 442 17.90 7.69 -12.43
C ARG A 442 17.97 7.75 -10.90
N ALA A 443 17.33 6.81 -10.22
CA ALA A 443 17.50 6.63 -8.78
C ALA A 443 18.94 6.15 -8.45
N SER A 444 19.49 6.63 -7.33
CA SER A 444 20.82 6.26 -6.83
C SER A 444 20.73 5.46 -5.53
N LEU A 445 21.79 4.74 -5.17
CA LEU A 445 21.85 4.03 -3.87
C LEU A 445 21.70 5.00 -2.70
N GLY A 446 22.28 6.20 -2.78
CA GLY A 446 22.10 7.24 -1.77
C GLY A 446 20.65 7.74 -1.65
N LEU A 447 19.90 7.82 -2.75
CA LEU A 447 18.47 8.13 -2.64
C LEU A 447 17.69 6.98 -1.97
N LEU A 448 18.00 5.73 -2.28
CA LEU A 448 17.39 4.58 -1.62
C LEU A 448 17.76 4.52 -0.12
N HIS A 449 18.98 4.92 0.24
CA HIS A 449 19.37 5.11 1.63
C HIS A 449 18.51 6.18 2.32
N ALA A 450 18.33 7.35 1.71
CA ALA A 450 17.49 8.42 2.27
C ALA A 450 16.02 8.00 2.45
N VAL A 451 15.50 7.13 1.58
CA VAL A 451 14.19 6.49 1.75
C VAL A 451 14.21 5.52 2.95
N SER A 452 15.21 4.64 3.05
CA SER A 452 15.34 3.73 4.20
C SER A 452 15.49 4.48 5.53
N ASP A 453 16.18 5.63 5.53
CA ASP A 453 16.40 6.51 6.67
C ASP A 453 15.08 7.04 7.25
N VAL A 454 14.18 7.57 6.40
CA VAL A 454 12.85 8.04 6.87
C VAL A 454 11.96 6.91 7.38
N PHE A 455 12.08 5.69 6.85
CA PHE A 455 11.37 4.52 7.38
C PHE A 455 11.96 3.98 8.68
N ALA A 456 13.26 4.18 8.93
CA ALA A 456 13.92 3.75 10.17
C ALA A 456 13.75 4.79 11.32
N GLY A 457 13.55 6.07 10.96
CA GLY A 457 13.19 7.17 11.86
C GLY A 457 14.34 7.58 12.77
N ALA A 458 14.11 7.63 14.10
CA ALA A 458 15.19 7.89 15.07
C ALA A 458 16.24 6.76 15.15
N ARG A 459 15.98 5.62 14.50
CA ARG A 459 16.93 4.51 14.33
C ARG A 459 17.55 4.68 12.94
N THR A 460 18.87 4.65 12.82
CA THR A 460 19.49 4.68 11.49
C THR A 460 19.25 3.34 10.75
N PRO A 461 19.27 3.30 9.40
CA PRO A 461 19.05 2.07 8.64
C PRO A 461 19.97 0.92 9.05
N GLU A 462 21.25 1.21 9.33
CA GLU A 462 22.26 0.23 9.73
C GLU A 462 21.92 -0.38 11.09
N ARG A 463 21.45 0.45 12.05
CA ARG A 463 20.99 -0.02 13.36
C ARG A 463 19.74 -0.89 13.26
N LEU A 464 18.84 -0.57 12.32
CA LEU A 464 17.63 -1.36 12.07
C LEU A 464 17.97 -2.73 11.46
N VAL A 465 18.84 -2.76 10.44
CA VAL A 465 19.34 -4.01 9.82
C VAL A 465 20.15 -4.85 10.81
N ALA A 466 21.06 -4.24 11.58
CA ALA A 466 21.86 -4.95 12.58
C ALA A 466 20.97 -5.64 13.63
N ARG A 467 20.00 -4.91 14.20
CA ARG A 467 19.02 -5.50 15.14
C ARG A 467 18.23 -6.65 14.51
N ALA A 468 17.77 -6.49 13.28
CA ALA A 468 17.02 -7.53 12.58
C ALA A 468 17.84 -8.80 12.36
N LEU A 469 19.12 -8.68 12.04
CA LEU A 469 20.06 -9.80 11.93
C LEU A 469 20.31 -10.46 13.30
N THR A 470 20.55 -9.66 14.36
CA THR A 470 20.72 -10.21 15.73
C THR A 470 19.48 -10.97 16.19
N SER A 471 18.28 -10.43 15.98
CA SER A 471 17.03 -11.11 16.32
C SER A 471 16.78 -12.36 15.48
N ALA A 472 17.20 -12.38 14.21
CA ALA A 472 17.15 -13.59 13.37
C ALA A 472 18.02 -14.73 13.96
N VAL A 473 19.28 -14.42 14.28
CA VAL A 473 20.24 -15.37 14.89
C VAL A 473 19.76 -15.85 16.26
N GLN A 474 19.24 -14.95 17.11
CA GLN A 474 18.70 -15.32 18.43
C GLN A 474 17.48 -16.26 18.32
N ASN A 475 16.61 -16.05 17.34
CA ASN A 475 15.45 -16.91 17.11
C ASN A 475 15.85 -18.30 16.57
N GLU A 476 16.87 -18.37 15.71
CA GLU A 476 17.45 -19.65 15.26
C GLU A 476 18.14 -20.39 16.42
N ALA A 477 18.96 -19.69 17.21
CA ALA A 477 19.61 -20.27 18.39
C ALA A 477 18.62 -20.76 19.47
N ARG A 478 17.43 -20.14 19.59
CA ARG A 478 16.35 -20.64 20.44
C ARG A 478 15.65 -21.86 19.85
N ALA A 479 15.48 -21.93 18.53
CA ALA A 479 14.87 -23.08 17.85
C ALA A 479 15.79 -24.31 17.76
N LEU A 480 17.09 -24.14 18.01
CA LEU A 480 18.11 -25.19 18.05
C LEU A 480 18.48 -25.64 19.47
N ARG A 481 17.86 -25.08 20.51
CA ARG A 481 17.96 -25.62 21.87
C ARG A 481 16.90 -26.72 22.04
N PRO A 482 17.28 -27.93 22.50
CA PRO A 482 16.39 -29.07 22.65
C PRO A 482 15.35 -28.85 23.76
#